data_AF-A0A3A9B3W6-F1
#
_entry.id   AF-A0A3A9B3W6-F1
#
_cell.length_a   1.000
_cell.length_b   1.000
_cell.length_c   1.000
_cell.angle_alpha   90.00
_cell.angle_beta   90.00
_cell.angle_gamma   90.00
#
_symmetry.space_group_name_H-M   'P 1'
#
loop_
_entity.id
_entity.type
_entity.pdbx_description
1 polymer ?
#
loop_
_entity_poly.entity_id
_entity_poly.type
_entity_poly.pdbx_seq_one_letter_code
_entity_poly.pdbx_strand_id
1 'polypeptide(L)'
;MGTRFEYFNDYAIYDDQHRLDSPQYIESIQTADDFSSIYQGTSLETLGISKDSIQVVAIENAGGIGDTFYIKDENTLIIPWDGVFFEVQRISSDN
;
A
#
# COMPACT_ATOMS: atom_id res chain seq x y z
N MET A 1 -19.73 5.09 -2.23
CA MET A 1 -19.12 4.86 -0.91
C MET A 1 -17.76 4.24 -1.20
N GLY A 2 -16.68 4.85 -0.72
CA GLY A 2 -15.32 4.35 -0.90
C GLY A 2 -14.48 4.90 0.24
N THR A 3 -13.55 4.09 0.73
CA THR A 3 -12.62 4.48 1.79
C THR A 3 -11.51 5.33 1.19
N ARG A 4 -11.16 6.43 1.86
CA ARG A 4 -10.12 7.34 1.39
C ARG A 4 -8.87 7.18 2.26
N PHE A 5 -7.74 6.97 1.60
CA PHE A 5 -6.41 6.96 2.22
C PHE A 5 -5.68 8.26 1.88
N GLU A 6 -5.01 8.85 2.87
CA GLU A 6 -4.22 10.06 2.74
C GLU A 6 -2.86 9.84 3.39
N TYR A 7 -1.77 9.97 2.63
CA TYR A 7 -0.41 9.76 3.12
C TYR A 7 0.40 11.05 2.93
N PHE A 8 0.63 11.78 4.02
CA PHE A 8 1.45 12.99 4.06
C PHE A 8 2.61 12.81 5.05
N ASN A 9 3.61 13.69 4.96
CA ASN A 9 4.78 13.66 5.85
C ASN A 9 4.42 14.01 7.30
N ASP A 10 3.41 14.85 7.50
CA ASP A 10 2.96 15.35 8.81
C ASP A 10 1.80 14.54 9.40
N TYR A 11 0.99 13.90 8.56
CA TYR A 11 -0.08 13.01 8.99
C TYR A 11 -0.39 11.92 7.98
N ALA A 12 -1.01 10.84 8.45
CA ALA A 12 -1.64 9.83 7.61
C ALA A 12 -3.09 9.61 8.03
N ILE A 13 -3.97 9.37 7.07
CA ILE A 13 -5.32 8.83 7.27
C ILE A 13 -5.35 7.51 6.52
N TYR A 14 -5.26 6.40 7.23
CA TYR A 14 -5.14 5.06 6.62
C TYR A 14 -6.36 4.16 6.87
N ASP A 15 -7.47 4.73 7.30
CA ASP A 15 -8.81 4.14 7.37
C ASP A 15 -9.78 5.32 7.57
N ASP A 16 -11.08 5.14 7.31
CA ASP A 16 -12.09 6.22 7.40
C ASP A 16 -12.21 6.83 8.82
N GLN A 17 -11.51 6.28 9.81
CA GLN A 17 -11.60 6.67 11.22
C GLN A 17 -10.26 7.04 11.88
N HIS A 18 -9.13 6.72 11.25
CA HIS A 18 -7.82 6.76 11.92
C HIS A 18 -6.90 7.78 11.28
N ARG A 19 -6.69 8.89 12.00
CA ARG A 19 -5.63 9.86 11.71
C ARG A 19 -4.44 9.58 12.64
N LEU A 20 -3.25 9.49 12.06
CA LEU A 20 -1.98 9.43 12.76
C LEU A 20 -1.18 10.69 12.46
N ASP A 21 -0.78 11.41 13.50
CA ASP A 21 0.14 12.52 13.36
C ASP A 21 1.59 12.01 13.44
N SER A 22 2.50 12.62 12.66
CA SER A 22 3.92 12.21 12.55
C SER A 22 4.11 10.72 12.20
N PRO A 23 3.58 10.24 11.06
CA PRO A 23 3.79 8.87 10.60
C PRO A 23 5.28 8.58 10.35
N GLN A 24 5.71 7.37 10.70
CA GLN A 24 7.07 6.89 10.51
C GLN A 24 7.12 5.96 9.30
N TYR A 25 7.29 6.54 8.11
CA TYR A 25 7.39 5.77 6.87
C TYR A 25 8.75 5.09 6.73
N ILE A 26 8.72 3.82 6.36
CA ILE A 26 9.87 3.07 5.87
C ILE A 26 9.59 2.57 4.47
N GLU A 27 10.51 2.86 3.57
CA GLU A 27 10.51 2.34 2.22
C GLU A 27 11.45 1.14 2.10
N SER A 28 11.02 0.13 1.35
CA SER A 28 11.84 -1.03 1.03
C SER A 28 11.49 -1.57 -0.36
N ILE A 29 12.27 -2.54 -0.82
CA ILE A 29 12.01 -3.28 -2.06
C ILE A 29 11.74 -4.72 -1.68
N GLN A 30 10.65 -5.26 -2.18
CA GLN A 30 10.29 -6.68 -2.04
C GLN A 30 10.39 -7.37 -3.39
N THR A 31 11.08 -8.51 -3.44
CA THR A 31 11.18 -9.32 -4.66
C THR A 31 9.89 -10.10 -4.90
N ALA A 32 9.65 -10.52 -6.15
CA ALA A 32 8.52 -11.37 -6.50
C ALA A 32 8.52 -12.71 -5.72
N ASP A 33 9.71 -13.26 -5.48
CA ASP A 33 9.90 -14.50 -4.72
C ASP A 33 9.55 -14.31 -3.24
N ASP A 34 10.02 -13.22 -2.62
CA ASP A 34 9.69 -12.88 -1.23
C ASP A 34 8.20 -12.60 -1.07
N PHE A 35 7.61 -11.84 -2.00
CA PHE A 35 6.18 -11.55 -2.02
C PHE A 35 5.35 -12.84 -2.06
N SER A 36 5.68 -13.75 -2.98
CA SER A 36 4.94 -15.02 -3.15
C SER A 36 5.14 -15.97 -1.97
N SER A 37 6.29 -15.87 -1.28
CA SER A 37 6.57 -16.63 -0.06
C SER A 37 5.70 -16.17 1.12
N ILE A 38 5.42 -14.86 1.20
CA ILE A 38 4.53 -14.27 2.22
C ILE A 38 3.07 -14.53 1.88
N TYR A 39 2.67 -14.28 0.63
CA TYR A 39 1.29 -14.41 0.16
C TYR A 39 1.12 -15.65 -0.70
N GLN A 40 1.08 -16.81 -0.04
CA GLN A 40 0.91 -18.09 -0.74
C GLN A 40 -0.36 -18.09 -1.61
N GLY A 41 -0.19 -18.37 -2.91
CA GLY A 41 -1.29 -18.37 -3.88
C GLY A 41 -1.54 -17.04 -4.60
N THR A 42 -0.76 -16.00 -4.29
CA THR A 42 -0.73 -14.72 -5.04
C THR A 42 0.69 -14.44 -5.50
N SER A 43 0.83 -13.72 -6.61
CA SER A 43 2.10 -13.19 -7.11
C SER A 43 1.93 -11.74 -7.55
N LEU A 44 3.04 -11.03 -7.77
CA LEU A 44 2.99 -9.69 -8.38
C LEU A 44 2.28 -9.71 -9.74
N GLU A 45 2.48 -10.76 -10.54
CA GLU A 45 1.83 -10.92 -11.84
C GLU A 45 0.30 -11.01 -11.71
N THR A 46 -0.22 -11.73 -10.72
CA THR A 46 -1.67 -11.82 -10.47
C THR A 46 -2.29 -10.48 -10.08
N LEU A 47 -1.47 -9.56 -9.56
CA LEU A 47 -1.85 -8.17 -9.24
C LEU A 47 -1.59 -7.20 -10.42
N GLY A 48 -1.23 -7.72 -11.59
CA GLY A 48 -0.96 -6.93 -12.79
C GLY A 48 0.38 -6.19 -12.75
N ILE A 49 1.33 -6.64 -11.94
CA ILE A 49 2.70 -6.09 -11.84
C ILE A 49 3.65 -7.05 -12.54
N SER A 50 4.17 -6.67 -13.71
CA SER A 50 5.06 -7.50 -14.53
C SER A 50 6.55 -7.38 -14.15
N LYS A 51 6.86 -6.77 -13.00
CA LYS A 51 8.23 -6.52 -12.54
C LYS A 51 8.64 -7.63 -11.55
N ASP A 52 9.94 -7.91 -11.48
CA ASP A 52 10.51 -8.89 -10.55
C ASP A 52 10.62 -8.37 -9.10
N SER A 53 10.28 -7.10 -8.88
CA SER A 53 10.24 -6.49 -7.56
C SER A 53 9.23 -5.34 -7.50
N ILE A 54 8.85 -4.98 -6.28
CA ILE A 54 7.92 -3.90 -5.99
C ILE A 54 8.42 -3.05 -4.82
N GLN A 55 8.18 -1.74 -4.88
CA GLN A 55 8.43 -0.85 -3.76
C GLN A 55 7.31 -1.01 -2.72
N VAL A 56 7.70 -1.11 -1.47
CA VAL A 56 6.81 -1.23 -0.32
C VAL A 56 7.02 -0.03 0.58
N VAL A 57 5.92 0.52 1.09
CA VAL A 57 5.94 1.53 2.13
C VAL A 57 5.17 1.00 3.32
N ALA A 58 5.79 1.03 4.51
CA ALA A 58 5.16 0.69 5.77
C ALA A 58 5.22 1.90 6.71
N ILE A 59 4.21 2.04 7.58
CA ILE A 59 4.15 3.05 8.63
C ILE A 59 4.41 2.33 9.96
N GLU A 60 5.65 2.40 10.49
CA GLU A 60 6.07 1.60 11.65
C GLU A 60 5.25 1.85 12.91
N ASN A 61 4.75 3.07 13.09
CA ASN A 61 3.95 3.49 14.24
C ASN A 61 2.44 3.45 13.96
N ALA A 62 2.01 2.68 12.96
CA ALA A 62 0.62 2.40 12.63
C ALA A 62 0.31 0.89 12.76
N GLY A 63 -0.99 0.57 12.80
CA GLY A 63 -1.47 -0.80 12.76
C GLY A 63 -2.88 -0.84 12.19
N GLY A 64 -3.10 -1.65 11.16
CA GLY A 64 -4.41 -1.82 10.52
C GLY A 64 -4.35 -1.73 9.00
N ILE A 65 -5.51 -1.66 8.36
CA ILE A 65 -5.58 -1.54 6.91
C ILE A 65 -4.81 -0.29 6.47
N GLY A 66 -4.06 -0.38 5.37
CA GLY A 66 -3.34 0.77 4.82
C GLY A 66 -2.12 1.23 5.62
N ASP A 67 -1.71 0.53 6.69
CA ASP A 67 -0.42 0.75 7.35
C ASP A 67 0.78 0.34 6.48
N THR A 68 0.53 -0.58 5.54
CA THR A 68 1.48 -1.11 4.58
C THR A 68 0.84 -1.10 3.21
N PHE A 69 1.58 -0.63 2.21
CA PHE A 69 1.11 -0.60 0.83
C PHE A 69 2.26 -0.76 -0.17
N TYR A 70 1.89 -1.22 -1.35
CA TYR A 70 2.81 -1.42 -2.46
C TYR A 70 2.59 -0.36 -3.54
N ILE A 71 3.68 0.17 -4.10
CA ILE A 71 3.62 1.09 -5.24
C ILE A 71 3.56 0.26 -6.53
N LYS A 72 2.36 0.11 -7.10
CA LYS A 72 2.17 -0.62 -8.36
C LYS A 72 2.62 0.22 -9.55
N ASP A 73 2.16 1.47 -9.60
CA ASP A 73 2.53 2.47 -10.62
C ASP A 73 2.37 3.90 -10.07
N GLU A 74 2.50 4.92 -10.94
CA GLU A 74 2.45 6.34 -10.56
C GLU A 74 1.14 6.77 -9.90
N ASN A 75 0.04 6.05 -10.16
CA ASN A 75 -1.31 6.39 -9.71
C ASN A 75 -2.00 5.27 -8.95
N THR A 76 -1.39 4.09 -8.84
CA THR A 76 -2.01 2.93 -8.19
C THR A 76 -1.17 2.42 -7.03
N LEU A 77 -1.82 2.29 -5.87
CA LEU A 77 -1.30 1.56 -4.73
C LEU A 77 -2.03 0.22 -4.60
N ILE A 78 -1.36 -0.78 -4.04
CA ILE A 78 -2.00 -2.02 -3.57
C ILE A 78 -1.95 -2.06 -2.05
N ILE A 79 -3.10 -2.23 -1.41
CA ILE A 79 -3.22 -2.44 0.04
C ILE A 79 -3.54 -3.91 0.30
N PRO A 80 -2.64 -4.68 0.94
CA PRO A 80 -2.98 -5.99 1.47
C PRO A 80 -3.79 -5.86 2.78
N TRP A 81 -4.85 -6.65 2.92
CA TRP A 81 -5.61 -6.74 4.16
C TRP A 81 -6.29 -8.11 4.28
N ASP A 82 -5.95 -8.87 5.33
CA ASP A 82 -6.49 -10.21 5.60
C ASP A 82 -6.50 -11.17 4.38
N GLY A 83 -5.43 -11.12 3.58
CA GLY A 83 -5.28 -11.96 2.37
C GLY A 83 -6.04 -11.45 1.14
N VAL A 84 -6.71 -10.31 1.24
CA VAL A 84 -7.33 -9.59 0.12
C VAL A 84 -6.43 -8.43 -0.31
N PHE A 85 -6.43 -8.11 -1.60
CA PHE A 85 -5.67 -7.00 -2.16
C PHE A 85 -6.63 -5.97 -2.75
N PHE A 86 -6.45 -4.72 -2.34
CA PHE A 86 -7.23 -3.59 -2.80
C PHE A 86 -6.38 -2.70 -3.69
N GLU A 87 -6.89 -2.35 -4.87
CA GLU A 87 -6.32 -1.29 -5.69
C GLU A 87 -6.85 0.07 -5.23
N VAL A 88 -5.94 0.95 -4.83
CA VAL A 88 -6.25 2.33 -4.51
C VAL A 88 -5.74 3.21 -5.62
N GLN A 89 -6.68 3.91 -6.26
CA GLN A 89 -6.39 4.85 -7.32
C GLN A 89 -6.15 6.24 -6.72
N ARG A 90 -5.06 6.88 -7.13
CA ARG A 90 -4.73 8.25 -6.77
C ARG A 90 -5.83 9.16 -7.27
N ILE A 91 -6.43 9.92 -6.36
CA ILE A 91 -7.33 11.01 -6.72
C ILE A 91 -6.44 12.18 -7.15
N SER A 92 -6.28 12.34 -8.47
CA SER A 92 -5.76 13.57 -9.06
C SER A 92 -6.72 14.71 -8.74
N SER A 93 -6.21 15.78 -8.12
CA SER A 93 -6.90 17.06 -8.22
C SER A 93 -6.67 17.57 -9.63
N ASP A 94 -7.57 17.23 -10.56
CA ASP A 94 -7.64 17.94 -11.83
C ASP A 94 -7.88 19.41 -11.49
N ASN A 95 -6.87 20.24 -11.73
CA ASN A 95 -6.90 21.68 -11.50
C ASN A 95 -6.95 22.38 -12.86
#